data_AF-A0A2S9FUJ1-F1
#
_entry.id   AF-A0A2S9FUJ1-F1
#
_cell.length_a   1.000
_cell.length_b   1.000
_cell.length_c   1.000
_cell.angle_alpha   90.00
_cell.angle_beta   90.00
_cell.angle_gamma   90.00
#
_symmetry.space_group_name_H-M   'P 1'
#
loop_
_entity.id
_entity.type
_entity.pdbx_description
1 polymer ?
#
loop_
_entity_poly.entity_id
_entity_poly.type
_entity_poly.pdbx_seq_one_letter_code
_entity_poly.pdbx_strand_id
1 'polypeptide(L)'
;GAVNINDVLANGFSFALPMPGWKTSGVGSRNGGPDGILKYCRPQAITAPRIPTQTREINWYPYSRRKTKLFTGVIRAAAGRGRRRLGL
;
A
#
# COMPACT_ATOMS: atom_id res chain seq x y z
N GLY A 1 -4.33 19.58 -13.48
CA GLY A 1 -3.45 19.64 -12.30
C GLY A 1 -1.99 19.51 -12.66
N ALA A 2 -1.53 20.27 -13.65
CA ALA A 2 -0.13 20.29 -14.06
C ALA A 2 0.23 21.71 -14.48
N VAL A 3 1.51 22.06 -14.44
CA VAL A 3 2.03 23.41 -14.70
C VAL A 3 3.16 23.29 -15.71
N ASN A 4 3.11 24.11 -16.76
CA ASN A 4 4.20 24.28 -17.72
C ASN A 4 4.73 25.70 -17.52
N ILE A 5 6.05 25.86 -17.34
CA ILE A 5 6.69 27.15 -17.12
C ILE A 5 7.27 27.62 -18.45
N ASN A 6 6.93 28.83 -18.88
CA ASN A 6 7.36 29.43 -20.15
C ASN A 6 7.01 28.60 -21.40
N ASP A 7 6.01 27.73 -21.31
CA ASP A 7 5.58 26.84 -22.38
C ASP A 7 4.10 26.44 -22.22
N VAL A 8 3.50 25.89 -23.27
CA VAL A 8 2.12 25.40 -23.30
C VAL A 8 2.08 23.98 -23.84
N LEU A 9 1.21 23.15 -23.27
CA LEU A 9 0.92 21.78 -23.74
C LEU A 9 2.08 20.75 -23.75
N ALA A 10 3.34 21.11 -23.48
CA ALA A 10 4.46 20.16 -23.47
C ALA A 10 4.23 18.93 -22.57
N ASN A 11 3.66 19.12 -21.37
CA ASN A 11 3.24 18.01 -20.50
C ASN A 11 2.20 17.08 -21.14
N GLY A 12 1.38 17.57 -22.07
CA GLY A 12 0.37 16.81 -22.79
C GLY A 12 0.96 15.89 -23.87
N PHE A 13 2.16 16.17 -24.35
CA PHE A 13 2.87 15.33 -25.32
C PHE A 13 3.92 14.42 -24.67
N SER A 14 4.23 14.63 -23.39
CA SER A 14 5.10 13.73 -22.64
C SER A 14 4.30 12.55 -22.07
N PHE A 15 4.42 11.37 -22.71
CA PHE A 15 3.72 10.15 -22.26
C PHE A 15 4.20 9.60 -20.92
N ALA A 16 5.44 9.93 -20.54
CA ALA A 16 6.00 9.58 -19.25
C ALA A 16 5.39 10.40 -18.09
N LEU A 17 4.92 11.62 -18.36
CA LEU A 17 4.29 12.46 -17.34
C LEU A 17 2.80 12.13 -17.21
N PRO A 18 2.24 12.16 -15.99
CA PRO A 18 0.80 12.06 -15.83
C PRO A 18 0.14 13.26 -16.50
N MET A 19 -1.03 13.02 -17.09
CA MET A 19 -1.97 14.07 -17.50
C MET A 19 -3.14 14.13 -16.52
N PRO A 20 -2.98 14.71 -15.32
CA PRO A 20 -3.99 14.67 -14.27
C PRO A 20 -4.96 15.85 -14.29
N GLY A 21 -6.21 15.57 -13.90
CA GLY A 21 -7.16 16.59 -13.45
C GLY A 21 -7.10 16.82 -11.93
N TRP A 22 -7.79 17.85 -11.45
CA TRP A 22 -8.08 18.06 -10.02
C TRP A 22 -9.45 18.71 -9.83
N LYS A 23 -10.24 18.21 -8.87
CA LYS A 23 -11.61 18.69 -8.55
C LYS A 23 -12.49 18.72 -9.81
N THR A 24 -13.03 19.89 -10.15
CA THR A 24 -13.93 20.10 -11.28
C THR A 24 -13.26 19.91 -12.65
N SER A 25 -11.93 19.91 -12.73
CA SER A 25 -11.19 19.60 -13.97
C SER A 25 -11.03 18.10 -14.25
N GLY A 26 -11.61 17.23 -13.42
CA GLY A 26 -11.57 15.77 -13.54
C GLY A 26 -10.63 15.10 -12.53
N VAL A 27 -10.75 13.78 -12.39
CA VAL A 27 -9.96 12.96 -11.45
C VAL A 27 -9.20 11.84 -12.16
N GLY A 28 -8.05 11.48 -11.60
CA GLY A 28 -7.09 10.55 -12.20
C GLY A 28 -6.29 11.18 -13.35
N SER A 29 -5.46 10.36 -14.01
CA SER A 29 -4.60 10.75 -15.14
C SER A 29 -4.80 9.82 -16.35
N ARG A 30 -4.46 10.21 -17.58
CA ARG A 30 -4.44 9.27 -18.73
C ARG A 30 -3.03 8.74 -19.07
N ASN A 31 -2.03 9.58 -18.86
CA ASN A 31 -0.62 9.25 -19.04
C ASN A 31 0.06 9.03 -17.68
N GLY A 32 1.38 8.83 -17.70
CA GLY A 32 2.20 8.58 -16.52
C GLY A 32 3.05 7.32 -16.66
N GLY A 33 3.40 6.94 -17.90
CA GLY A 33 4.08 5.67 -18.19
C GLY A 33 3.28 4.47 -17.65
N PRO A 34 3.86 3.65 -16.73
CA PRO A 34 3.16 2.51 -16.13
C PRO A 34 1.83 2.86 -15.48
N ASP A 35 1.75 4.00 -14.77
CA ASP A 35 0.53 4.40 -14.05
C ASP A 35 -0.63 4.70 -15.00
N GLY A 36 -0.33 5.18 -16.20
CA GLY A 36 -1.32 5.42 -17.26
C GLY A 36 -1.98 4.13 -17.74
N ILE A 37 -1.21 3.04 -17.84
CA ILE A 37 -1.72 1.71 -18.22
C ILE A 37 -2.50 1.11 -17.06
N LEU A 38 -1.92 1.15 -15.85
CA LEU A 38 -2.50 0.54 -14.65
C LEU A 38 -3.88 1.11 -14.29
N LYS A 39 -4.18 2.37 -14.65
CA LYS A 39 -5.51 2.95 -14.49
C LYS A 39 -6.62 2.15 -15.19
N TYR A 40 -6.32 1.54 -16.33
CA TYR A 40 -7.27 0.72 -17.09
C TYR A 40 -7.29 -0.74 -16.63
N CYS A 41 -6.40 -1.11 -15.72
CA CYS A 41 -6.38 -2.43 -15.10
C CYS A 41 -7.22 -2.44 -13.82
N ARG A 42 -7.62 -3.65 -13.40
CA ARG A 42 -8.19 -3.89 -12.07
C ARG A 42 -7.11 -4.52 -11.19
N PRO A 43 -6.51 -3.77 -10.24
CA PRO A 43 -5.52 -4.33 -9.32
C PRO A 43 -6.13 -5.48 -8.53
N GLN A 44 -5.47 -6.64 -8.51
CA GLN A 44 -5.88 -7.81 -7.73
C GLN A 44 -4.77 -8.21 -6.77
N ALA A 45 -5.04 -8.12 -5.47
CA ALA A 45 -4.13 -8.64 -4.45
C ALA A 45 -4.35 -10.15 -4.31
N ILE A 46 -3.30 -10.93 -4.57
CA ILE A 46 -3.27 -12.38 -4.35
C ILE A 46 -2.20 -12.66 -3.32
N THR A 47 -2.57 -13.37 -2.25
CA THR A 47 -1.64 -13.77 -1.19
C THR A 47 -1.58 -15.28 -1.11
N ALA A 48 -0.37 -15.83 -1.00
CA ALA A 48 -0.14 -17.24 -0.75
C ALA A 48 0.77 -17.42 0.48
N PRO A 49 0.53 -18.43 1.34
CA PRO A 49 1.43 -18.74 2.45
C PRO A 49 2.84 -19.05 1.96
N ARG A 50 3.85 -18.37 2.53
CA ARG A 50 5.27 -18.65 2.23
C ARG A 50 5.77 -19.97 2.83
N ILE A 51 5.08 -20.46 3.85
CA ILE A 51 5.36 -21.70 4.57
C ILE A 51 4.14 -22.62 4.52
N PRO A 52 4.29 -23.93 4.74
CA PRO A 52 3.16 -24.84 4.83
C PRO A 52 2.10 -24.31 5.79
N THR A 53 0.84 -24.37 5.37
CA THR A 53 -0.31 -23.93 6.17
C THR A 53 -0.30 -24.68 7.49
N GLN A 54 -0.20 -23.94 8.58
CA GLN A 54 -0.23 -24.53 9.92
C GLN A 54 -1.68 -24.81 10.29
N THR A 55 -1.92 -25.92 10.98
CA THR A 55 -3.25 -26.24 11.52
C THR A 55 -3.72 -25.18 12.54
N ARG A 56 -2.78 -24.45 13.15
CA ARG A 56 -3.02 -23.44 14.19
C ARG A 56 -1.99 -22.31 14.12
N GLU A 57 -2.31 -21.22 13.45
CA GLU A 57 -1.47 -20.02 13.49
C GLU A 57 -1.64 -19.26 14.82
N ILE A 58 -0.63 -18.46 15.17
CA ILE A 58 -0.59 -17.72 16.45
C ILE A 58 -1.76 -16.75 16.64
N ASN A 59 -2.22 -16.15 15.54
CA ASN A 59 -3.35 -15.23 15.48
C ASN A 59 -4.64 -15.92 15.00
N TRP A 60 -4.62 -17.23 14.76
CA TRP A 60 -5.77 -17.97 14.25
C TRP A 60 -6.59 -18.62 15.37
N TYR A 61 -7.88 -18.79 15.08
CA TYR A 61 -8.87 -19.36 15.98
C TYR A 61 -8.50 -20.78 16.46
N PRO A 62 -8.99 -21.20 17.64
CA PRO A 62 -9.71 -20.40 18.63
C PRO A 62 -8.78 -19.46 19.43
N TYR A 63 -9.33 -18.32 19.86
CA TYR A 63 -8.61 -17.35 20.67
C TYR A 63 -8.48 -17.81 22.13
N SER A 64 -7.37 -17.46 22.76
CA SER A 64 -7.17 -17.66 24.20
C SER A 64 -6.31 -16.53 24.76
N ARG A 65 -6.46 -16.23 26.05
CA ARG A 65 -5.69 -15.16 26.71
C ARG A 65 -4.18 -15.35 26.53
N ARG A 66 -3.70 -16.59 26.56
CA ARG A 66 -2.28 -16.93 26.35
C ARG A 66 -1.83 -16.64 24.91
N LYS A 67 -2.61 -17.04 23.89
CA LYS A 67 -2.30 -16.74 22.48
C LYS A 67 -2.29 -15.25 22.22
N THR A 68 -3.29 -14.52 22.71
CA THR A 68 -3.38 -13.06 22.52
C THR A 68 -2.21 -12.34 23.19
N LYS A 69 -1.82 -12.74 24.42
CA LYS A 69 -0.65 -12.17 25.10
C LYS A 69 0.66 -12.44 24.36
N LEU A 70 0.82 -13.65 23.80
CA LEU A 70 1.99 -13.99 22.98
C LEU A 70 2.01 -13.17 21.68
N PHE A 71 0.90 -13.14 20.94
CA PHE A 71 0.79 -12.41 19.68
C PHE A 71 1.05 -10.91 19.85
N THR A 72 0.42 -10.28 20.85
CA THR A 72 0.65 -8.86 21.14
C THR A 72 2.07 -8.59 21.64
N GLY A 73 2.68 -9.53 22.37
CA GLY A 73 4.10 -9.49 22.73
C GLY A 73 5.02 -9.51 21.51
N VAL A 74 4.76 -10.40 20.54
CA VAL A 74 5.52 -10.48 19.27
C VAL A 74 5.38 -9.18 18.48
N ILE A 75 4.15 -8.66 18.32
CA ILE A 75 3.93 -7.37 17.64
C ILE A 75 4.69 -6.25 18.35
N ARG A 76 4.64 -6.19 19.68
CA ARG A 76 5.32 -5.14 20.46
C ARG A 76 6.84 -5.24 20.33
N ALA A 77 7.40 -6.45 20.34
CA ALA A 77 8.83 -6.65 20.15
C ALA A 77 9.28 -6.22 18.74
N ALA A 78 8.48 -6.53 17.71
CA ALA A 78 8.77 -6.18 16.32
C ALA A 78 8.58 -4.69 15.99
N ALA A 79 7.45 -4.09 16.41
CA ALA A 79 7.06 -2.72 16.07
C ALA A 79 7.57 -1.67 17.08
N GLY A 80 7.88 -2.07 18.32
CA GLY A 80 8.34 -1.16 19.35
C GLY A 80 9.75 -0.61 19.09
N ARG A 81 10.13 0.45 19.80
CA ARG A 81 11.51 0.98 19.85
C ARG A 81 11.92 1.18 21.31
N GLY A 82 13.19 0.91 21.64
CA GLY A 82 13.71 1.02 23.01
C GLY A 82 13.02 0.09 24.01
N ARG A 83 12.90 0.53 25.27
CA ARG A 83 12.33 -0.26 26.38
C ARG A 83 10.86 -0.65 26.17
N ARG A 84 10.13 0.09 25.31
CA ARG A 84 8.75 -0.21 24.92
C ARG A 84 8.57 -1.57 24.24
N ARG A 85 9.64 -2.15 23.68
CA ARG A 85 9.63 -3.54 23.15
C ARG A 85 9.36 -4.59 24.23
N LEU A 86 9.77 -4.31 25.47
CA LEU A 86 9.66 -5.21 26.62
C LEU A 86 8.31 -5.10 27.34
N GLY A 87 7.43 -4.20 26.90
CA GLY A 87 6.19 -3.90 27.63
C GLY A 87 6.41 -3.09 28.92
N LEU A 88 7.56 -2.40 29.00
CA LEU A 88 7.93 -1.43 30.02
C LEU A 88 7.81 -0.01 29.49
#